data_AF-A0A2W6ANU6-F1
#
_entry.id   AF-A0A2W6ANU6-F1
#
_cell.length_a   1.000
_cell.length_b   1.000
_cell.length_c   1.000
_cell.angle_alpha   90.00
_cell.angle_beta   90.00
_cell.angle_gamma   90.00
#
_symmetry.space_group_name_H-M   'P 1'
#
loop_
_entity.id
_entity.type
_entity.pdbx_description
1 polymer ?
#
loop_
_entity_poly.entity_id
_entity_poly.type
_entity_poly.pdbx_seq_one_letter_code
_entity_poly.pdbx_strand_id
1 'polypeptide(L)'
;MRAGAPAPVQAPLLTLVEELPAEDLEEGSDIWAYQVTEALRRQTPVVARVTRPGRALVAPAARFLGVRAAVRQVASEGSRRPRAALYVPAGRMVTRWALLRARYLRSSLGAPVAMAAFHEGLSEAASKWAPDLMLLTTQAACQEAERSGIRAELIWSGADTARFRPPRAGEKLELRRKWGIDPESYVVFHVGHLFENRNLRALVPLAAEPGVSVLVLASHYRREPESSTLCRHLEEGGVRLLFGHRPDLEEIYRLADCYVFPTVDHGGAVATPLSVVEAKASGLPVVARRFRALAERVGRELQIDLVDSDPELRALVLGFKQGSARPAAADSVLPEAFSWNGVARRLLELLDGAQPAPTTGPPTRMGSRT
;
A
#
# COMPACT_ATOMS: atom_id res chain seq x y z
N MET A 1 -18.17 9.06 -47.82
CA MET A 1 -17.58 8.52 -46.58
C MET A 1 -17.11 9.68 -45.71
N ARG A 2 -17.85 10.05 -44.67
CA ARG A 2 -17.38 11.05 -43.70
C ARG A 2 -16.39 10.35 -42.78
N ALA A 3 -15.13 10.78 -42.79
CA ALA A 3 -14.16 10.38 -41.78
C ALA A 3 -14.78 10.66 -40.41
N GLY A 4 -14.93 9.60 -39.60
CA GLY A 4 -15.44 9.75 -38.24
C GLY A 4 -14.56 10.74 -37.49
N ALA A 5 -15.18 11.75 -36.88
CA ALA A 5 -14.47 12.67 -36.02
C ALA A 5 -13.71 11.85 -34.97
N PRO A 6 -12.40 12.12 -34.73
CA PRO A 6 -11.67 11.41 -33.70
C PRO A 6 -12.41 11.58 -32.37
N ALA A 7 -12.59 10.49 -31.63
CA ALA A 7 -13.20 10.52 -30.30
C ALA A 7 -12.53 11.63 -29.47
N PRO A 8 -13.30 12.44 -28.71
CA PRO A 8 -12.73 13.54 -27.96
C PRO A 8 -11.68 13.00 -26.99
N VAL A 9 -10.42 13.38 -27.22
CA VAL A 9 -9.29 12.96 -26.37
C VAL A 9 -9.57 13.41 -24.93
N GLN A 10 -9.79 12.46 -24.02
CA GLN A 10 -10.07 12.77 -22.62
C GLN A 10 -8.95 13.61 -22.03
N ALA A 11 -9.29 14.65 -21.25
CA ALA A 11 -8.29 15.44 -20.54
C ALA A 11 -7.50 14.53 -19.56
N PRO A 12 -6.18 14.69 -19.45
CA PRO A 12 -5.37 13.76 -18.66
C PRO A 12 -5.60 13.93 -17.16
N LEU A 13 -5.26 12.90 -16.40
CA LEU A 13 -5.04 13.03 -14.96
C LEU A 13 -3.60 13.47 -14.70
N LEU A 14 -3.38 14.21 -13.61
CA LEU A 14 -2.04 14.42 -13.07
C LEU A 14 -1.81 13.45 -11.91
N THR A 15 -0.73 12.69 -11.93
CA THR A 15 -0.21 12.07 -10.69
C THR A 15 1.04 12.82 -10.26
N LEU A 16 1.10 13.24 -9.00
CA LEU A 16 2.25 13.91 -8.42
C LEU A 16 2.67 13.18 -7.14
N VAL A 17 3.79 12.47 -7.21
CA VAL A 17 4.35 11.72 -6.08
C VAL A 17 5.63 12.42 -5.61
N GLU A 18 5.66 12.86 -4.36
CA GLU A 18 6.86 13.50 -3.80
C GLU A 18 7.88 12.47 -3.32
N GLU A 19 9.17 12.75 -3.47
CA GLU A 19 10.28 11.95 -2.89
C GLU A 19 10.17 10.44 -3.15
N LEU A 20 9.67 10.03 -4.32
CA LEU A 20 9.68 8.61 -4.70
C LEU A 20 11.11 8.20 -5.07
N PRO A 21 11.66 7.13 -4.48
CA PRO A 21 12.97 6.60 -4.85
C PRO A 21 13.02 6.23 -6.34
N ALA A 22 14.18 6.42 -6.98
CA ALA A 22 14.37 6.05 -8.38
C ALA A 22 14.64 4.54 -8.55
N GLU A 23 15.25 3.93 -7.54
CA GLU A 23 15.60 2.52 -7.43
C GLU A 23 15.17 2.04 -6.03
N ASP A 24 14.95 0.74 -5.87
CA ASP A 24 14.64 0.09 -4.60
C ASP A 24 13.38 0.64 -3.90
N LEU A 25 12.22 0.41 -4.53
CA LEU A 25 10.92 0.65 -3.90
C LEU A 25 10.71 -0.38 -2.77
N GLU A 26 11.19 -0.04 -1.57
CA GLU A 26 11.15 -0.94 -0.41
C GLU A 26 9.90 -0.72 0.44
N GLU A 27 9.45 0.52 0.58
CA GLU A 27 8.26 0.83 1.36
C GLU A 27 6.99 0.48 0.60
N GLY A 28 6.05 -0.20 1.26
CA GLY A 28 4.78 -0.57 0.64
C GLY A 28 3.96 0.62 0.13
N SER A 29 4.19 1.80 0.70
CA SER A 29 3.53 3.05 0.30
C SER A 29 4.14 3.63 -1.00
N ASP A 30 5.43 3.41 -1.25
CA ASP A 30 6.13 3.78 -2.47
C ASP A 30 5.78 2.83 -3.62
N ILE A 31 5.74 1.52 -3.33
CA ILE A 31 5.24 0.51 -4.27
C ILE A 31 3.81 0.85 -4.68
N TRP A 32 2.95 1.23 -3.73
CA TRP A 32 1.58 1.66 -4.04
C TRP A 32 1.55 2.86 -4.99
N ALA A 33 2.31 3.92 -4.68
CA ALA A 33 2.32 5.15 -5.48
C ALA A 33 2.79 4.91 -6.93
N TYR A 34 3.79 4.04 -7.09
CA TYR A 34 4.26 3.60 -8.40
C TYR A 34 3.22 2.76 -9.13
N GLN A 35 2.77 1.65 -8.51
CA GLN A 35 1.89 0.67 -9.16
C GLN A 35 0.53 1.27 -9.55
N VAL A 36 -0.02 2.14 -8.71
CA VAL A 36 -1.28 2.80 -9.00
C VAL A 36 -1.17 3.79 -10.16
N THR A 37 -0.04 4.50 -10.26
CA THR A 37 0.23 5.41 -11.38
C THR A 37 0.31 4.63 -12.70
N GLU A 38 1.01 3.49 -12.70
CA GLU A 38 1.10 2.61 -13.86
C GLU A 38 -0.27 1.99 -14.23
N ALA A 39 -1.06 1.59 -13.23
CA ALA A 39 -2.40 1.07 -13.45
C ALA A 39 -3.37 2.12 -14.01
N LEU A 40 -3.24 3.38 -13.59
CA LEU A 40 -4.00 4.50 -14.15
C LEU A 40 -3.59 4.78 -15.61
N ARG A 41 -2.28 4.75 -15.92
CA ARG A 41 -1.74 4.94 -17.29
C ARG A 41 -2.29 3.94 -18.30
N ARG A 42 -2.59 2.71 -17.86
CA ARG A 42 -3.21 1.69 -18.70
C ARG A 42 -4.68 1.96 -19.03
N GLN A 43 -5.35 2.83 -18.28
CA GLN A 43 -6.80 3.04 -18.36
C GLN A 43 -7.18 4.46 -18.84
N THR A 44 -6.34 5.46 -18.63
CA THR A 44 -6.59 6.86 -19.02
C THR A 44 -5.27 7.57 -19.32
N PRO A 45 -5.28 8.66 -20.12
CA PRO A 45 -4.11 9.53 -20.22
C PRO A 45 -3.70 10.07 -18.85
N VAL A 46 -2.43 9.87 -18.47
CA VAL A 46 -1.85 10.33 -17.20
C VAL A 46 -0.55 11.07 -17.46
N VAL A 47 -0.47 12.30 -16.96
CA VAL A 47 0.79 13.03 -16.82
C VAL A 47 1.33 12.72 -15.42
N ALA A 48 2.37 11.89 -15.34
CA ALA A 48 2.98 11.55 -14.05
C ALA A 48 4.19 12.44 -13.76
N ARG A 49 4.30 12.89 -12.51
CA ARG A 49 5.42 13.66 -11.99
C ARG A 49 5.87 13.10 -10.67
N VAL A 50 7.18 13.02 -10.53
CA VAL A 50 7.85 12.56 -9.32
C VAL A 50 8.84 13.62 -8.90
N THR A 51 8.83 14.05 -7.64
CA THR A 51 9.95 14.81 -7.08
C THR A 51 10.95 13.84 -6.47
N ARG A 52 12.25 14.13 -6.56
CA ARG A 52 13.31 13.29 -6.00
C ARG A 52 13.73 13.79 -4.62
N PRO A 53 14.20 12.91 -3.72
CA PRO A 53 14.78 13.33 -2.44
C PRO A 53 15.95 14.30 -2.68
N GLY A 54 15.90 15.50 -2.10
CA GLY A 54 17.00 16.47 -2.17
C GLY A 54 18.14 16.11 -1.20
N ARG A 55 19.39 16.43 -1.55
CA ARG A 55 20.52 16.39 -0.62
C ARG A 55 20.34 17.49 0.46
N ALA A 56 19.81 17.11 1.63
CA ALA A 56 19.81 17.76 2.95
C ALA A 56 19.34 19.24 3.13
N LEU A 57 18.63 19.44 4.26
CA LEU A 57 18.52 20.64 5.12
C LEU A 57 17.55 21.82 4.84
N VAL A 58 16.66 21.76 3.84
CA VAL A 58 15.51 22.71 3.77
C VAL A 58 14.21 22.00 3.38
N ALA A 59 13.80 21.00 4.17
CA ALA A 59 12.78 20.02 3.76
C ALA A 59 11.44 20.63 3.28
N PRO A 60 10.79 21.62 3.94
CA PRO A 60 9.50 22.13 3.48
C PRO A 60 9.59 23.03 2.23
N ALA A 61 10.58 23.92 2.17
CA ALA A 61 10.73 24.87 1.06
C ALA A 61 11.20 24.16 -0.22
N ALA A 62 12.14 23.22 -0.10
CA ALA A 62 12.59 22.40 -1.22
C ALA A 62 11.44 21.58 -1.83
N ARG A 63 10.60 20.96 -0.98
CA ARG A 63 9.38 20.26 -1.42
C ARG A 63 8.43 21.19 -2.18
N PHE A 64 8.22 22.40 -1.67
CA PHE A 64 7.38 23.39 -2.35
C PHE A 64 7.94 23.79 -3.72
N LEU A 65 9.25 24.03 -3.83
CA LEU A 65 9.91 24.30 -5.11
C LEU A 65 9.78 23.12 -6.09
N GLY A 66 9.91 21.89 -5.61
CA GLY A 66 9.70 20.68 -6.41
C GLY A 66 8.28 20.60 -6.98
N VAL A 67 7.27 20.82 -6.15
CA VAL A 67 5.86 20.87 -6.60
C VAL A 67 5.64 22.00 -7.61
N ARG A 68 6.20 23.19 -7.37
CA ARG A 68 6.13 24.33 -8.32
C ARG A 68 6.76 24.00 -9.67
N ALA A 69 7.92 23.35 -9.67
CA ALA A 69 8.60 22.93 -10.89
C ALA A 69 7.77 21.90 -11.65
N ALA A 70 7.21 20.90 -10.96
CA ALA A 70 6.32 19.91 -11.56
C ALA A 70 5.10 20.55 -12.23
N VAL A 71 4.45 21.50 -11.54
CA VAL A 71 3.30 22.25 -12.09
C VAL A 71 3.70 23.05 -13.34
N ARG A 72 4.84 23.75 -13.32
CA ARG A 72 5.33 24.50 -14.49
C ARG A 72 5.60 23.59 -15.68
N GLN A 73 6.17 22.41 -15.43
CA GLN A 73 6.44 21.43 -16.47
C GLN A 73 5.15 20.91 -17.12
N VAL A 74 4.11 20.65 -16.31
CA VAL A 74 2.78 20.28 -16.82
C VAL A 74 2.21 21.39 -17.71
N ALA A 75 2.38 22.65 -17.32
CA ALA A 75 1.93 23.80 -18.11
C ALA A 75 2.73 24.00 -19.41
N SER A 76 4.04 23.71 -19.41
CA SER A 76 4.90 23.90 -20.60
C SER A 76 4.76 22.81 -21.65
N GLU A 77 4.37 21.59 -21.28
CA GLU A 77 4.25 20.45 -22.20
C GLU A 77 3.02 20.50 -23.12
N GLY A 78 2.32 21.64 -23.19
CA GLY A 78 1.16 21.83 -24.08
C GLY A 78 -0.01 20.85 -23.81
N SER A 79 0.06 20.08 -22.72
CA SER A 79 -0.97 19.13 -22.33
C SER A 79 -2.25 19.89 -21.96
N ARG A 80 -3.41 19.33 -22.35
CA ARG A 80 -4.71 19.82 -21.87
C ARG A 80 -4.68 19.91 -20.34
N ARG A 81 -5.34 20.94 -19.77
CA ARG A 81 -5.43 21.09 -18.32
C ARG A 81 -5.90 19.76 -17.69
N PRO A 82 -5.22 19.27 -16.64
CA PRO A 82 -5.64 18.04 -16.00
C PRO A 82 -7.07 18.16 -15.48
N ARG A 83 -7.86 17.10 -15.63
CA ARG A 83 -9.23 17.09 -15.11
C ARG A 83 -9.33 16.84 -13.61
N ALA A 84 -8.32 16.17 -13.04
CA ALA A 84 -8.11 15.98 -11.61
C ALA A 84 -6.63 15.65 -11.36
N ALA A 85 -6.20 15.77 -10.11
CA ALA A 85 -4.85 15.39 -9.68
C ALA A 85 -4.86 14.42 -8.50
N LEU A 86 -4.10 13.33 -8.60
CA LEU A 86 -3.74 12.46 -7.49
C LEU A 86 -2.40 12.93 -6.93
N TYR A 87 -2.39 13.36 -5.67
CA TYR A 87 -1.21 13.86 -4.98
C TYR A 87 -0.80 12.90 -3.85
N VAL A 88 0.46 12.48 -3.85
CA VAL A 88 1.05 11.61 -2.84
C VAL A 88 2.20 12.37 -2.17
N PRO A 89 2.04 12.83 -0.91
CA PRO A 89 3.00 13.71 -0.24
C PRO A 89 4.24 12.95 0.23
N ALA A 90 5.35 13.65 0.47
CA ALA A 90 6.55 13.06 1.06
C ALA A 90 6.28 12.40 2.43
N GLY A 91 6.88 11.24 2.69
CA GLY A 91 6.66 10.44 3.90
C GLY A 91 5.25 9.84 4.03
N ARG A 92 4.38 10.09 3.03
CA ARG A 92 3.00 9.59 2.96
C ARG A 92 2.15 9.93 4.18
N MET A 93 2.52 11.01 4.88
CA MET A 93 1.84 11.50 6.08
C MET A 93 0.97 12.71 5.78
N VAL A 94 -0.09 12.87 6.55
CA VAL A 94 -0.85 14.12 6.56
C VAL A 94 -0.12 15.14 7.44
N THR A 95 0.51 16.14 6.83
CA THR A 95 1.15 17.25 7.55
C THR A 95 0.57 18.59 7.11
N ARG A 96 0.63 19.60 7.97
CA ARG A 96 0.23 20.98 7.63
C ARG A 96 0.86 21.47 6.33
N TRP A 97 2.12 21.09 6.07
CA TRP A 97 2.87 21.47 4.89
C TRP A 97 2.42 20.73 3.64
N ALA A 98 2.08 19.44 3.77
CA ALA A 98 1.51 18.67 2.66
C ALA A 98 0.15 19.21 2.24
N LEU A 99 -0.71 19.59 3.20
CA LEU A 99 -2.01 20.21 2.92
C LEU A 99 -1.86 21.56 2.19
N LEU A 100 -0.92 22.40 2.63
CA LEU A 100 -0.62 23.66 1.92
C LEU A 100 -0.13 23.43 0.48
N ARG A 101 0.65 22.37 0.24
CA ARG A 101 1.09 21.98 -1.12
C ARG A 101 -0.08 21.45 -1.95
N ALA A 102 -0.97 20.65 -1.38
CA ALA A 102 -2.20 20.20 -2.05
C ALA A 102 -3.08 21.39 -2.47
N ARG A 103 -3.25 22.39 -1.59
CA ARG A 103 -3.97 23.62 -1.89
C ARG A 103 -3.29 24.45 -3.00
N TYR A 104 -1.97 24.56 -2.96
CA TYR A 104 -1.20 25.23 -4.01
C TYR A 104 -1.36 24.53 -5.37
N LEU A 105 -1.32 23.19 -5.38
CA LEU A 105 -1.52 22.37 -6.57
C LEU A 105 -2.92 22.62 -7.15
N ARG A 106 -3.95 22.59 -6.30
CA ARG A 106 -5.33 22.88 -6.68
C ARG A 106 -5.47 24.25 -7.33
N SER A 107 -4.96 25.31 -6.69
CA SER A 107 -5.07 26.68 -7.22
C SER A 107 -4.29 26.86 -8.53
N SER A 108 -3.17 26.15 -8.70
CA SER A 108 -2.32 26.30 -9.89
C SER A 108 -2.84 25.52 -11.09
N LEU A 109 -3.49 24.37 -10.85
CA LEU A 109 -4.07 23.55 -11.92
C LEU A 109 -5.49 23.98 -12.29
N GLY A 110 -6.24 24.56 -11.34
CA GLY A 110 -7.67 24.81 -11.50
C GLY A 110 -8.50 23.53 -11.60
N ALA A 111 -8.03 22.45 -10.96
CA ALA A 111 -8.62 21.12 -10.99
C ALA A 111 -8.71 20.53 -9.57
N PRO A 112 -9.67 19.63 -9.30
CA PRO A 112 -9.77 18.96 -8.00
C PRO A 112 -8.52 18.12 -7.71
N VAL A 113 -8.08 18.15 -6.45
CA VAL A 113 -6.93 17.40 -5.95
C VAL A 113 -7.41 16.37 -4.94
N ALA A 114 -7.12 15.09 -5.19
CA ALA A 114 -7.21 14.03 -4.21
C ALA A 114 -5.82 13.75 -3.62
N MET A 115 -5.71 13.67 -2.29
CA MET A 115 -4.44 13.42 -1.59
C MET A 115 -4.45 12.04 -0.94
N ALA A 116 -3.50 11.17 -1.31
CA ALA A 116 -3.36 9.85 -0.70
C ALA A 116 -2.35 9.86 0.45
N ALA A 117 -2.76 9.40 1.62
CA ALA A 117 -1.93 9.33 2.82
C ALA A 117 -2.07 7.97 3.53
N PHE A 118 -0.92 7.44 3.97
CA PHE A 118 -0.77 6.11 4.56
C PHE A 118 -0.52 6.16 6.06
N HIS A 119 -0.04 7.31 6.56
CA HIS A 119 0.16 7.58 7.98
C HIS A 119 -0.75 8.71 8.44
N GLU A 120 -1.43 8.45 9.56
CA GLU A 120 -2.41 9.32 10.17
C GLU A 120 -1.74 10.43 10.99
N GLY A 121 -2.47 11.52 11.20
CA GLY A 121 -1.96 12.72 11.88
C GLY A 121 -2.77 13.99 11.60
N LEU A 122 -4.02 13.83 11.17
CA LEU A 122 -4.93 14.96 10.96
C LEU A 122 -5.22 15.61 12.32
N SER A 123 -4.77 16.85 12.51
CA SER A 123 -5.27 17.68 13.61
C SER A 123 -6.51 18.44 13.14
N GLU A 124 -7.46 18.71 14.04
CA GLU A 124 -8.68 19.48 13.74
C GLU A 124 -8.38 20.82 13.04
N ALA A 125 -7.30 21.49 13.43
CA ALA A 125 -6.86 22.76 12.85
C ALA A 125 -6.45 22.67 11.37
N ALA A 126 -6.21 21.46 10.86
CA ALA A 126 -5.76 21.19 9.51
C ALA A 126 -6.90 21.12 8.47
N SER A 127 -8.15 20.97 8.93
CA SER A 127 -9.38 20.85 8.11
C SER A 127 -9.58 21.99 7.11
N LYS A 128 -9.29 23.24 7.51
CA LYS A 128 -9.41 24.43 6.64
C LYS A 128 -8.49 24.42 5.40
N TRP A 129 -7.47 23.56 5.40
CA TRP A 129 -6.52 23.40 4.30
C TRP A 129 -6.67 22.05 3.60
N ALA A 130 -7.73 21.31 3.90
CA ALA A 130 -7.98 20.02 3.31
C ALA A 130 -8.06 20.12 1.76
N PRO A 131 -7.56 19.08 1.06
CA PRO A 131 -7.77 18.93 -0.37
C PRO A 131 -9.25 18.64 -0.68
N ASP A 132 -9.59 18.55 -1.96
CA ASP A 132 -10.97 18.26 -2.39
C ASP A 132 -11.41 16.84 -1.99
N LEU A 133 -10.45 15.92 -1.85
CA LEU A 133 -10.65 14.56 -1.37
C LEU A 133 -9.40 14.03 -0.66
N MET A 134 -9.58 13.43 0.52
CA MET A 134 -8.55 12.61 1.18
C MET A 134 -8.75 11.14 0.81
N LEU A 135 -7.66 10.45 0.45
CA LEU A 135 -7.64 9.02 0.22
C LEU A 135 -6.85 8.37 1.36
N LEU A 136 -7.54 7.66 2.23
CA LEU A 136 -7.01 7.11 3.49
C LEU A 136 -7.09 5.59 3.51
N THR A 137 -6.30 4.95 4.36
CA THR A 137 -6.08 3.50 4.28
C THR A 137 -6.85 2.68 5.32
N THR A 138 -7.57 3.33 6.24
CA THR A 138 -8.40 2.71 7.28
C THR A 138 -9.77 3.41 7.36
N GLN A 139 -10.80 2.66 7.70
CA GLN A 139 -12.14 3.18 7.95
C GLN A 139 -12.14 4.16 9.12
N ALA A 140 -11.36 3.86 10.17
CA ALA A 140 -11.19 4.77 11.31
C ALA A 140 -10.65 6.14 10.88
N ALA A 141 -9.63 6.17 10.01
CA ALA A 141 -9.07 7.43 9.51
C ALA A 141 -10.05 8.22 8.63
N CYS A 142 -10.83 7.53 7.78
CA CYS A 142 -11.90 8.16 7.00
C CYS A 142 -12.94 8.82 7.91
N GLN A 143 -13.43 8.10 8.93
CA GLN A 143 -14.42 8.63 9.87
C GLN A 143 -13.88 9.83 10.65
N GLU A 144 -12.61 9.79 11.05
CA GLU A 144 -11.98 10.91 11.76
C GLU A 144 -11.84 12.17 10.89
N ALA A 145 -11.47 11.98 9.62
CA ALA A 145 -11.45 13.06 8.64
C ALA A 145 -12.85 13.65 8.40
N GLU A 146 -13.87 12.79 8.26
CA GLU A 146 -15.27 13.20 8.06
C GLU A 146 -15.83 13.98 9.26
N ARG A 147 -15.54 13.56 10.49
CA ARG A 147 -15.89 14.31 11.71
C ARG A 147 -15.26 15.70 11.73
N SER A 148 -14.09 15.86 11.12
CA SER A 148 -13.41 17.13 10.94
C SER A 148 -13.89 17.93 9.72
N GLY A 149 -14.97 17.50 9.06
CA GLY A 149 -15.54 18.16 7.88
C GLY A 149 -14.73 17.96 6.59
N ILE A 150 -13.82 16.98 6.57
CA ILE A 150 -12.97 16.66 5.41
C ILE A 150 -13.58 15.48 4.67
N ARG A 151 -13.83 15.64 3.36
CA ARG A 151 -14.25 14.52 2.52
C ARG A 151 -13.11 13.50 2.43
N ALA A 152 -13.38 12.27 2.84
CA ALA A 152 -12.41 11.19 2.82
C ALA A 152 -13.01 9.92 2.20
N GLU A 153 -12.18 9.15 1.51
CA GLU A 153 -12.56 7.87 0.91
C GLU A 153 -11.49 6.83 1.22
N LEU A 154 -11.92 5.60 1.40
CA LEU A 154 -11.02 4.49 1.68
C LEU A 154 -10.32 4.04 0.40
N ILE A 155 -9.00 3.86 0.49
CA ILE A 155 -8.16 3.22 -0.52
C ILE A 155 -7.40 2.05 0.10
N TRP A 156 -7.02 1.11 -0.75
CA TRP A 156 -6.27 -0.08 -0.36
C TRP A 156 -5.23 -0.42 -1.42
N SER A 157 -4.40 -1.41 -1.12
CA SER A 157 -3.37 -1.92 -2.02
C SER A 157 -3.93 -3.01 -2.93
N GLY A 158 -3.36 -3.09 -4.14
CA GLY A 158 -3.65 -4.16 -5.08
C GLY A 158 -2.48 -5.15 -5.19
N ALA A 159 -2.71 -6.24 -5.91
CA ALA A 159 -1.67 -7.14 -6.38
C ALA A 159 -1.62 -7.16 -7.92
N ASP A 160 -0.45 -7.50 -8.45
CA ASP A 160 -0.29 -7.92 -9.85
C ASP A 160 -0.76 -9.37 -9.97
N THR A 161 -1.98 -9.58 -10.42
CA THR A 161 -2.61 -10.91 -10.52
C THR A 161 -2.05 -11.79 -11.64
N ALA A 162 -1.25 -11.23 -12.55
CA ALA A 162 -0.52 -12.02 -13.55
C ALA A 162 0.75 -12.61 -12.93
N ARG A 163 1.42 -11.84 -12.07
CA ARG A 163 2.62 -12.26 -11.32
C ARG A 163 2.27 -13.14 -10.13
N PHE A 164 1.38 -12.68 -9.26
CA PHE A 164 0.92 -13.38 -8.06
C PHE A 164 -0.36 -14.14 -8.37
N ARG A 165 -0.25 -15.46 -8.41
CA ARG A 165 -1.33 -16.37 -8.79
C ARG A 165 -1.16 -17.71 -8.08
N PRO A 166 -2.23 -18.51 -7.95
CA PRO A 166 -2.13 -19.87 -7.46
C PRO A 166 -1.13 -20.71 -8.28
N PRO A 167 -0.44 -21.68 -7.66
CA PRO A 167 0.42 -22.59 -8.38
C PRO A 167 -0.39 -23.45 -9.35
N ARG A 168 0.17 -23.73 -10.52
CA ARG A 168 -0.36 -24.75 -11.44
C ARG A 168 -0.11 -26.15 -10.87
N ALA A 169 -0.81 -27.14 -11.41
CA ALA A 169 -0.58 -28.54 -11.05
C ALA A 169 0.91 -28.89 -11.19
N GLY A 170 1.50 -29.48 -10.14
CA GLY A 170 2.93 -29.85 -10.10
C GLY A 170 3.91 -28.71 -9.79
N GLU A 171 3.54 -27.45 -10.03
CA GLU A 171 4.43 -26.29 -9.91
C GLU A 171 4.95 -26.09 -8.47
N LYS A 172 4.08 -26.27 -7.47
CA LYS A 172 4.48 -26.18 -6.06
C LYS A 172 5.63 -27.14 -5.72
N LEU A 173 5.56 -28.40 -6.18
CA LEU A 173 6.58 -29.42 -5.92
C LEU A 173 7.89 -29.13 -6.67
N GLU A 174 7.81 -28.63 -7.90
CA GLU A 174 8.97 -28.17 -8.66
C GLU A 174 9.68 -27.00 -7.96
N LEU A 175 8.92 -26.02 -7.47
CA LEU A 175 9.46 -24.89 -6.73
C LEU A 175 10.08 -25.34 -5.41
N ARG A 176 9.45 -26.26 -4.65
CA ARG A 176 10.07 -26.81 -3.44
C ARG A 176 11.43 -27.44 -3.73
N ARG A 177 11.53 -28.26 -4.79
CA ARG A 177 12.82 -28.82 -5.24
C ARG A 177 13.83 -27.74 -5.63
N LYS A 178 13.41 -26.74 -6.42
CA LYS A 178 14.27 -25.60 -6.82
C LYS A 178 14.84 -24.87 -5.61
N TRP A 179 14.04 -24.68 -4.56
CA TRP A 179 14.40 -23.90 -3.39
C TRP A 179 15.01 -24.75 -2.25
N GLY A 180 15.18 -26.05 -2.46
CA GLY A 180 15.70 -26.98 -1.45
C GLY A 180 14.79 -27.08 -0.22
N ILE A 181 13.47 -27.02 -0.44
CA ILE A 181 12.44 -27.23 0.58
C ILE A 181 11.99 -28.68 0.47
N ASP A 182 11.82 -29.33 1.62
CA ASP A 182 11.28 -30.69 1.70
C ASP A 182 9.90 -30.75 1.02
N PRO A 183 9.69 -31.65 0.04
CA PRO A 183 8.41 -31.77 -0.64
C PRO A 183 7.23 -32.05 0.30
N GLU A 184 7.47 -32.73 1.42
CA GLU A 184 6.42 -33.14 2.37
C GLU A 184 6.20 -32.13 3.51
N SER A 185 7.02 -31.07 3.60
CA SER A 185 6.86 -30.10 4.69
C SER A 185 5.67 -29.18 4.46
N TYR A 186 5.07 -28.75 5.57
CA TYR A 186 4.09 -27.68 5.59
C TYR A 186 4.81 -26.34 5.67
N VAL A 187 4.75 -25.55 4.59
CA VAL A 187 5.57 -24.35 4.44
C VAL A 187 4.80 -23.12 4.90
N VAL A 188 5.28 -22.48 5.95
CA VAL A 188 4.79 -21.19 6.46
C VAL A 188 5.69 -20.08 5.95
N PHE A 189 5.10 -19.06 5.34
CA PHE A 189 5.85 -17.96 4.73
C PHE A 189 5.49 -16.59 5.34
N HIS A 190 6.50 -15.73 5.48
CA HIS A 190 6.36 -14.31 5.77
C HIS A 190 7.35 -13.47 4.95
N VAL A 191 6.95 -12.27 4.53
CA VAL A 191 7.86 -11.29 3.90
C VAL A 191 7.68 -9.90 4.48
N GLY A 192 8.80 -9.24 4.78
CA GLY A 192 8.81 -7.94 5.42
C GLY A 192 10.20 -7.43 5.77
N HIS A 193 10.27 -6.30 6.47
CA HIS A 193 11.52 -5.80 7.06
C HIS A 193 11.85 -6.59 8.32
N LEU A 194 13.13 -6.82 8.59
CA LEU A 194 13.58 -7.52 9.79
C LEU A 194 13.68 -6.58 11.01
N PHE A 195 12.52 -6.19 11.55
CA PHE A 195 12.38 -5.30 12.72
C PHE A 195 11.55 -5.94 13.84
N GLU A 196 11.84 -5.62 15.10
CA GLU A 196 11.13 -6.21 16.26
C GLU A 196 9.65 -5.82 16.30
N ASN A 197 9.31 -4.60 15.86
CA ASN A 197 7.93 -4.13 15.80
C ASN A 197 7.03 -4.95 14.84
N ARG A 198 7.60 -5.88 14.06
CA ARG A 198 6.84 -6.82 13.23
C ARG A 198 6.46 -8.12 13.93
N ASN A 199 6.89 -8.32 15.19
CA ASN A 199 6.59 -9.50 15.99
C ASN A 199 7.01 -10.82 15.32
N LEU A 200 8.17 -10.84 14.66
CA LEU A 200 8.65 -12.02 13.92
C LEU A 200 8.99 -13.20 14.84
N ARG A 201 9.25 -12.93 16.13
CA ARG A 201 9.53 -13.96 17.15
C ARG A 201 8.37 -14.95 17.31
N ALA A 202 7.15 -14.54 17.01
CA ALA A 202 5.96 -15.41 17.00
C ALA A 202 6.08 -16.59 16.02
N LEU A 203 7.02 -16.54 15.06
CA LEU A 203 7.25 -17.60 14.08
C LEU A 203 8.14 -18.73 14.60
N VAL A 204 8.95 -18.50 15.64
CA VAL A 204 9.87 -19.52 16.18
C VAL A 204 9.13 -20.76 16.71
N PRO A 205 8.04 -20.63 17.49
CA PRO A 205 7.26 -21.78 17.94
C PRO A 205 6.62 -22.60 16.82
N LEU A 206 6.46 -22.05 15.61
CA LEU A 206 6.01 -22.80 14.43
C LEU A 206 7.16 -23.59 13.79
N ALA A 207 8.37 -23.02 13.76
CA ALA A 207 9.55 -23.70 13.20
C ALA A 207 9.99 -24.91 14.04
N ALA A 208 9.66 -24.92 15.33
CA ALA A 208 9.91 -26.06 16.22
C ALA A 208 8.97 -27.25 15.97
N GLU A 209 7.91 -27.10 15.16
CA GLU A 209 6.91 -28.13 14.93
C GLU A 209 7.36 -29.17 13.89
N PRO A 210 7.23 -30.48 14.17
CA PRO A 210 7.59 -31.52 13.20
C PRO A 210 6.85 -31.40 11.86
N GLY A 211 7.62 -31.41 10.78
CA GLY A 211 7.12 -31.29 9.42
C GLY A 211 6.62 -29.89 9.06
N VAL A 212 7.00 -28.84 9.81
CA VAL A 212 6.76 -27.44 9.45
C VAL A 212 8.08 -26.81 9.00
N SER A 213 8.07 -26.08 7.90
CA SER A 213 9.19 -25.26 7.45
C SER A 213 8.76 -23.79 7.46
N VAL A 214 9.41 -22.96 8.28
CA VAL A 214 9.14 -21.53 8.32
C VAL A 214 10.19 -20.79 7.48
N LEU A 215 9.73 -20.02 6.50
CA LEU A 215 10.54 -19.20 5.63
C LEU A 215 10.20 -17.72 5.83
N VAL A 216 11.23 -16.89 6.04
CA VAL A 216 11.08 -15.44 6.13
C VAL A 216 11.96 -14.79 5.09
N LEU A 217 11.35 -14.01 4.17
CA LEU A 217 12.11 -13.11 3.31
C LEU A 217 12.23 -11.74 3.97
N ALA A 218 13.43 -11.45 4.47
CA ALA A 218 13.84 -10.14 4.95
C ALA A 218 14.17 -9.23 3.75
N SER A 219 13.12 -8.60 3.20
CA SER A 219 13.23 -7.62 2.11
C SER A 219 14.16 -6.45 2.45
N HIS A 220 14.31 -6.14 3.75
CA HIS A 220 15.28 -5.17 4.25
C HIS A 220 15.92 -5.68 5.56
N TYR A 221 17.25 -5.62 5.60
CA TYR A 221 18.08 -5.95 6.76
C TYR A 221 19.12 -4.85 6.96
N ARG A 222 18.94 -4.03 8.01
CA ARG A 222 20.01 -3.14 8.46
C ARG A 222 20.97 -3.98 9.28
N ARG A 223 22.28 -3.84 9.06
CA ARG A 223 23.30 -4.37 10.00
C ARG A 223 23.34 -3.55 11.29
N GLU A 224 22.17 -3.26 11.85
CA GLU A 224 22.00 -2.61 13.13
C GLU A 224 21.90 -3.68 14.22
N PRO A 225 22.26 -3.35 15.49
CA PRO A 225 22.30 -4.32 16.58
C PRO A 225 20.95 -5.04 16.81
N GLU A 226 19.84 -4.31 16.66
CA GLU A 226 18.49 -4.85 16.82
C GLU A 226 18.17 -5.92 15.77
N SER A 227 18.27 -5.58 14.48
CA SER A 227 18.05 -6.53 13.38
C SER A 227 18.99 -7.73 13.47
N SER A 228 20.24 -7.54 13.90
CA SER A 228 21.21 -8.64 14.06
C SER A 228 20.82 -9.60 15.19
N THR A 229 20.26 -9.08 16.28
CA THR A 229 19.77 -9.88 17.42
C THR A 229 18.53 -10.67 17.03
N LEU A 230 17.59 -10.03 16.34
CA LEU A 230 16.38 -10.69 15.83
C LEU A 230 16.74 -11.78 14.82
N CYS A 231 17.64 -11.48 13.87
CA CYS A 231 18.14 -12.45 12.89
C CYS A 231 18.64 -13.73 13.56
N ARG A 232 19.57 -13.58 14.49
CA ARG A 232 20.14 -14.70 15.24
C ARG A 232 19.07 -15.51 15.96
N HIS A 233 18.16 -14.82 16.65
CA HIS A 233 17.09 -15.50 17.40
C HIS A 233 16.16 -16.32 16.48
N LEU A 234 15.84 -15.81 15.29
CA LEU A 234 15.02 -16.54 14.32
C LEU A 234 15.77 -17.76 13.77
N GLU A 235 17.04 -17.61 13.39
CA GLU A 235 17.86 -18.71 12.86
C GLU A 235 18.11 -19.80 13.91
N GLU A 236 18.44 -19.44 15.14
CA GLU A 236 18.57 -20.37 16.28
C GLU A 236 17.24 -21.06 16.59
N GLY A 237 16.12 -20.38 16.34
CA GLY A 237 14.77 -20.92 16.44
C GLY A 237 14.34 -21.82 15.27
N GLY A 238 15.22 -22.08 14.28
CA GLY A 238 14.94 -22.93 13.13
C GLY A 238 14.20 -22.25 11.98
N VAL A 239 14.02 -20.92 12.02
CA VAL A 239 13.43 -20.17 10.91
C VAL A 239 14.46 -19.99 9.80
N ARG A 240 14.10 -20.35 8.57
CA ARG A 240 14.96 -20.12 7.40
C ARG A 240 14.82 -18.67 6.93
N LEU A 241 15.91 -17.90 7.03
CA LEU A 241 15.96 -16.52 6.55
C LEU A 241 16.49 -16.44 5.11
N LEU A 242 15.83 -15.62 4.29
CA LEU A 242 16.30 -15.15 2.99
C LEU A 242 16.44 -13.63 3.07
N PHE A 243 17.41 -13.05 2.36
CA PHE A 243 17.71 -11.62 2.45
C PHE A 243 17.64 -10.92 1.10
N GLY A 244 17.27 -9.64 1.16
CA GLY A 244 17.33 -8.70 0.04
C GLY A 244 16.14 -8.78 -0.91
N HIS A 245 16.19 -7.95 -1.95
CA HIS A 245 15.18 -7.94 -3.00
C HIS A 245 15.21 -9.24 -3.82
N ARG A 246 14.05 -9.84 -4.03
CA ARG A 246 13.90 -11.08 -4.81
C ARG A 246 12.94 -10.81 -5.98
N PRO A 247 13.44 -10.78 -7.23
CA PRO A 247 12.57 -10.59 -8.40
C PRO A 247 11.62 -11.78 -8.60
N ASP A 248 11.98 -12.94 -8.06
CA ASP A 248 11.26 -14.22 -8.08
C ASP A 248 10.39 -14.46 -6.83
N LEU A 249 10.02 -13.40 -6.08
CA LEU A 249 9.21 -13.49 -4.86
C LEU A 249 7.92 -14.31 -5.04
N GLU A 250 7.25 -14.19 -6.19
CA GLU A 250 6.02 -14.92 -6.50
C GLU A 250 6.20 -16.45 -6.53
N GLU A 251 7.42 -16.96 -6.71
CA GLU A 251 7.70 -18.38 -6.54
C GLU A 251 7.59 -18.82 -5.08
N ILE A 252 8.03 -17.98 -4.14
CA ILE A 252 8.01 -18.30 -2.72
C ILE A 252 6.57 -18.37 -2.21
N TYR A 253 5.69 -17.45 -2.65
CA TYR A 253 4.28 -17.56 -2.35
C TYR A 253 3.68 -18.85 -2.94
N ARG A 254 4.03 -19.25 -4.17
CA ARG A 254 3.48 -20.44 -4.82
C ARG A 254 3.94 -21.77 -4.19
N LEU A 255 5.13 -21.81 -3.57
CA LEU A 255 5.61 -23.01 -2.87
C LEU A 255 5.07 -23.15 -1.44
N ALA A 256 4.57 -22.05 -0.86
CA ALA A 256 4.05 -22.01 0.50
C ALA A 256 2.68 -22.69 0.64
N ASP A 257 2.33 -23.09 1.86
CA ASP A 257 1.00 -23.60 2.21
C ASP A 257 0.19 -22.60 3.01
N CYS A 258 0.84 -21.74 3.78
CA CYS A 258 0.20 -20.71 4.57
C CYS A 258 1.07 -19.46 4.64
N TYR A 259 0.43 -18.30 4.50
CA TYR A 259 1.08 -17.03 4.78
C TYR A 259 0.71 -16.54 6.18
N VAL A 260 1.72 -16.07 6.92
CA VAL A 260 1.52 -15.54 8.28
C VAL A 260 1.91 -14.07 8.33
N PHE A 261 1.03 -13.25 8.90
CA PHE A 261 1.28 -11.84 9.18
C PHE A 261 1.21 -11.60 10.70
N PRO A 262 2.35 -11.69 11.42
CA PRO A 262 2.36 -11.64 12.88
C PRO A 262 2.39 -10.21 13.45
N THR A 263 2.47 -9.19 12.60
CA THR A 263 2.68 -7.80 13.03
C THR A 263 1.47 -7.24 13.76
N VAL A 264 1.74 -6.62 14.91
CA VAL A 264 0.74 -5.98 15.79
C VAL A 264 0.96 -4.46 15.88
N ASP A 265 2.21 -4.01 15.84
CA ASP A 265 2.56 -2.60 15.97
C ASP A 265 2.16 -1.83 14.71
N HIS A 266 1.38 -0.75 14.86
CA HIS A 266 0.88 0.05 13.75
C HIS A 266 1.96 0.74 12.89
N GLY A 267 3.18 0.93 13.41
CA GLY A 267 4.35 1.39 12.68
C GLY A 267 5.15 0.27 12.01
N GLY A 268 4.80 -0.99 12.24
CA GLY A 268 5.47 -2.16 11.67
C GLY A 268 5.22 -2.35 10.18
N ALA A 269 4.08 -1.87 9.64
CA ALA A 269 3.74 -1.97 8.23
C ALA A 269 2.74 -0.89 7.79
N VAL A 270 2.57 -0.72 6.47
CA VAL A 270 1.46 0.07 5.92
C VAL A 270 0.11 -0.57 6.25
N ALA A 271 -0.94 0.24 6.43
CA ALA A 271 -2.22 -0.23 6.96
C ALA A 271 -2.89 -1.36 6.16
N THR A 272 -2.71 -1.37 4.84
CA THR A 272 -3.04 -2.50 3.96
C THR A 272 -1.73 -3.14 3.48
N PRO A 273 -1.20 -4.16 4.18
CA PRO A 273 0.06 -4.79 3.83
C PRO A 273 -0.02 -5.43 2.44
N LEU A 274 0.87 -5.03 1.53
CA LEU A 274 0.95 -5.59 0.18
C LEU A 274 1.16 -7.10 0.22
N SER A 275 2.00 -7.59 1.13
CA SER A 275 2.31 -9.00 1.23
C SER A 275 1.11 -9.88 1.57
N VAL A 276 0.12 -9.34 2.29
CA VAL A 276 -1.15 -10.04 2.52
C VAL A 276 -1.98 -10.11 1.25
N VAL A 277 -2.06 -9.02 0.48
CA VAL A 277 -2.81 -9.00 -0.80
C VAL A 277 -2.14 -9.93 -1.82
N GLU A 278 -0.81 -9.94 -1.89
CA GLU A 278 -0.03 -10.84 -2.76
C GLU A 278 -0.16 -12.32 -2.37
N ALA A 279 -0.16 -12.63 -1.07
CA ALA A 279 -0.43 -13.98 -0.57
C ALA A 279 -1.83 -14.46 -0.99
N LYS A 280 -2.84 -13.58 -0.83
CA LYS A 280 -4.21 -13.86 -1.28
C LYS A 280 -4.32 -14.02 -2.79
N ALA A 281 -3.65 -13.17 -3.56
CA ALA A 281 -3.54 -13.30 -5.02
C ALA A 281 -2.91 -14.65 -5.41
N SER A 282 -1.95 -15.12 -4.63
CA SER A 282 -1.28 -16.42 -4.81
C SER A 282 -2.10 -17.63 -4.32
N GLY A 283 -3.35 -17.42 -3.88
CA GLY A 283 -4.25 -18.48 -3.42
C GLY A 283 -3.90 -19.04 -2.04
N LEU A 284 -3.07 -18.35 -1.25
CA LEU A 284 -2.71 -18.84 0.08
C LEU A 284 -3.82 -18.53 1.11
N PRO A 285 -4.04 -19.43 2.07
CA PRO A 285 -4.66 -19.05 3.34
C PRO A 285 -3.73 -18.08 4.07
N VAL A 286 -4.33 -17.11 4.77
CA VAL A 286 -3.60 -16.08 5.52
C VAL A 286 -4.07 -16.07 6.96
N VAL A 287 -3.16 -16.32 7.88
CA VAL A 287 -3.37 -16.11 9.32
C VAL A 287 -2.66 -14.81 9.73
N ALA A 288 -3.41 -13.87 10.28
CA ALA A 288 -2.87 -12.56 10.65
C ALA A 288 -3.27 -12.15 12.06
N ARG A 289 -2.35 -11.48 12.77
CA ARG A 289 -2.72 -10.73 13.98
C ARG A 289 -3.63 -9.56 13.59
N ARG A 290 -4.51 -9.13 14.50
CA ARG A 290 -5.37 -7.96 14.25
C ARG A 290 -4.51 -6.73 13.99
N PHE A 291 -4.57 -6.20 12.77
CA PHE A 291 -3.72 -5.11 12.33
C PHE A 291 -4.45 -4.17 11.38
N ARG A 292 -4.65 -2.91 11.82
CA ARG A 292 -5.13 -1.78 11.00
C ARG A 292 -6.26 -2.19 10.02
N ALA A 293 -6.05 -2.02 8.70
CA ALA A 293 -7.08 -2.29 7.70
C ALA A 293 -7.47 -3.79 7.62
N LEU A 294 -6.57 -4.70 8.03
CA LEU A 294 -6.90 -6.12 8.12
C LEU A 294 -7.97 -6.39 9.17
N ALA A 295 -8.03 -5.62 10.26
CA ALA A 295 -9.10 -5.74 11.26
C ALA A 295 -10.42 -5.10 10.82
N GLU A 296 -10.46 -4.48 9.65
CA GLU A 296 -11.60 -3.72 9.13
C GLU A 296 -12.13 -4.36 7.83
N ARG A 297 -12.38 -3.53 6.80
CA ARG A 297 -12.92 -3.95 5.51
C ARG A 297 -12.00 -4.91 4.76
N VAL A 298 -10.70 -4.64 4.74
CA VAL A 298 -9.75 -5.42 3.92
C VAL A 298 -9.72 -6.88 4.38
N GLY A 299 -9.62 -7.14 5.69
CA GLY A 299 -9.62 -8.52 6.17
C GLY A 299 -10.92 -9.27 5.90
N ARG A 300 -12.07 -8.59 5.99
CA ARG A 300 -13.37 -9.20 5.66
C ARG A 300 -13.47 -9.56 4.18
N GLU A 301 -13.15 -8.64 3.28
CA GLU A 301 -13.26 -8.88 1.83
C GLU A 301 -12.23 -9.88 1.31
N LEU A 302 -11.05 -9.93 1.92
CA LEU A 302 -10.02 -10.92 1.60
C LEU A 302 -10.17 -12.23 2.38
N GLN A 303 -11.16 -12.34 3.26
CA GLN A 303 -11.42 -13.50 4.11
C GLN A 303 -10.16 -13.94 4.88
N ILE A 304 -9.52 -13.00 5.57
CA ILE A 304 -8.32 -13.23 6.37
C ILE A 304 -8.71 -13.84 7.72
N ASP A 305 -8.01 -14.90 8.11
CA ASP A 305 -8.17 -15.52 9.43
C ASP A 305 -7.43 -14.68 10.49
N LEU A 306 -8.17 -13.84 11.21
CA LEU A 306 -7.64 -12.94 12.23
C LEU A 306 -7.58 -13.60 13.61
N VAL A 307 -6.47 -13.40 14.31
CA VAL A 307 -6.24 -13.96 15.66
C VAL A 307 -5.76 -12.91 16.65
N ASP A 308 -6.07 -13.11 17.93
CA ASP A 308 -5.89 -12.16 19.03
C ASP A 308 -4.63 -12.44 19.88
N SER A 309 -3.99 -13.60 19.70
CA SER A 309 -2.73 -13.94 20.35
C SER A 309 -1.77 -14.77 19.46
N ASP A 310 -0.48 -14.79 19.81
CA ASP A 310 0.52 -15.63 19.11
C ASP A 310 0.27 -17.14 19.33
N PRO A 311 -0.21 -17.60 20.50
CA PRO A 311 -0.68 -18.98 20.67
C PRO A 311 -1.85 -19.35 19.74
N GLU A 312 -2.83 -18.46 19.56
CA GLU A 312 -3.93 -18.68 18.61
C GLU A 312 -3.44 -18.73 17.16
N LEU A 313 -2.52 -17.84 16.80
CA LEU A 313 -1.85 -17.85 15.49
C LEU A 313 -1.22 -19.22 15.23
N ARG A 314 -0.43 -19.73 16.18
CA ARG A 314 0.20 -21.05 16.07
C ARG A 314 -0.85 -22.15 15.96
N ALA A 315 -1.84 -22.16 16.85
CA ALA A 315 -2.88 -23.18 16.89
C ALA A 315 -3.64 -23.27 15.56
N LEU A 316 -4.00 -22.13 14.97
CA LEU A 316 -4.74 -22.09 13.72
C LEU A 316 -3.91 -22.56 12.52
N VAL A 317 -2.65 -22.14 12.43
CA VAL A 317 -1.73 -22.60 11.37
C VAL A 317 -1.54 -24.13 11.43
N LEU A 318 -1.38 -24.68 12.63
CA LEU A 318 -1.28 -26.14 12.80
C LEU A 318 -2.60 -26.85 12.54
N GLY A 319 -3.74 -26.21 12.85
CA GLY A 319 -5.06 -26.70 12.49
C GLY A 319 -5.24 -26.85 10.98
N PHE A 320 -4.73 -25.90 10.19
CA PHE A 320 -4.71 -25.99 8.72
C PHE A 320 -3.84 -27.16 8.23
N LYS A 321 -2.63 -27.32 8.79
CA LYS A 321 -1.74 -28.45 8.48
C LYS A 321 -2.40 -29.81 8.74
N GLN A 322 -3.12 -29.92 9.84
CA GLN A 322 -3.74 -31.17 10.29
C GLN A 322 -5.11 -31.43 9.64
N GLY A 323 -5.67 -30.45 8.92
CA GLY A 323 -7.03 -30.51 8.40
C GLY A 323 -8.13 -30.41 9.48
N SER A 324 -7.78 -30.07 10.73
CA SER A 324 -8.73 -29.86 11.82
C SER A 324 -9.39 -28.49 11.81
N ALA A 325 -8.84 -27.54 11.03
CA ALA A 325 -9.45 -26.26 10.72
C ALA A 325 -9.43 -26.03 9.20
N ARG A 326 -10.51 -25.44 8.67
CA ARG A 326 -10.59 -25.02 7.27
C ARG A 326 -10.30 -23.52 7.17
N PRO A 327 -9.39 -23.07 6.30
CA PRO A 327 -9.18 -21.64 6.08
C PRO A 327 -10.45 -20.94 5.62
N ALA A 328 -10.69 -19.71 6.08
CA ALA A 328 -11.87 -18.93 5.70
C ALA A 328 -12.02 -18.76 4.18
N ALA A 329 -10.90 -18.87 3.47
CA ALA A 329 -10.77 -18.52 2.07
C ALA A 329 -10.30 -19.69 1.18
N ALA A 330 -10.52 -20.95 1.62
CA ALA A 330 -9.96 -22.16 1.01
C ALA A 330 -10.18 -22.29 -0.52
N ASP A 331 -11.21 -21.63 -1.07
CA ASP A 331 -11.58 -21.67 -2.49
C ASP A 331 -11.81 -20.26 -3.08
N SER A 332 -11.37 -19.21 -2.38
CA SER A 332 -11.62 -17.82 -2.78
C SER A 332 -10.64 -17.37 -3.87
N VAL A 333 -11.15 -16.75 -4.93
CA VAL A 333 -10.33 -15.96 -5.85
C VAL A 333 -10.17 -14.55 -5.28
N LEU A 334 -8.99 -13.94 -5.46
CA LEU A 334 -8.78 -12.53 -5.12
C LEU A 334 -9.87 -11.67 -5.80
N PRO A 335 -10.65 -10.87 -5.06
CA PRO A 335 -11.62 -9.99 -5.68
C PRO A 335 -10.92 -9.00 -6.61
N GLU A 336 -11.48 -8.73 -7.79
CA GLU A 336 -10.89 -7.81 -8.78
C GLU A 336 -10.64 -6.41 -8.21
N ALA A 337 -11.38 -5.99 -7.19
CA ALA A 337 -11.13 -4.75 -6.45
C ALA A 337 -9.73 -4.68 -5.82
N PHE A 338 -9.08 -5.82 -5.56
CA PHE A 338 -7.72 -5.94 -5.03
C PHE A 338 -6.67 -6.25 -6.10
N SER A 339 -7.01 -6.14 -7.39
CA SER A 339 -5.99 -6.03 -8.44
C SER A 339 -5.56 -4.57 -8.58
N TRP A 340 -4.33 -4.31 -9.05
CA TRP A 340 -3.90 -2.93 -9.33
C TRP A 340 -4.81 -2.21 -10.32
N ASN A 341 -5.38 -2.94 -11.29
CA ASN A 341 -6.33 -2.40 -12.25
C ASN A 341 -7.67 -2.05 -11.58
N GLY A 342 -8.16 -2.87 -10.64
CA GLY A 342 -9.35 -2.59 -9.84
C GLY A 342 -9.18 -1.37 -8.91
N VAL A 343 -8.03 -1.27 -8.23
CA VAL A 343 -7.69 -0.10 -7.40
C VAL A 343 -7.66 1.17 -8.26
N ALA A 344 -7.02 1.12 -9.43
CA ALA A 344 -7.02 2.24 -10.36
C ALA A 344 -8.44 2.60 -10.84
N ARG A 345 -9.30 1.62 -11.16
CA ARG A 345 -10.69 1.87 -11.56
C ARG A 345 -11.47 2.60 -10.45
N ARG A 346 -11.34 2.16 -9.20
CA ARG A 346 -11.95 2.85 -8.05
C ARG A 346 -11.43 4.28 -7.91
N LEU A 347 -10.13 4.50 -8.10
CA LEU A 347 -9.57 5.85 -8.06
C LEU A 347 -10.07 6.74 -9.19
N LEU A 348 -10.25 6.19 -10.39
CA LEU A 348 -10.87 6.94 -11.50
C LEU A 348 -12.28 7.38 -11.12
N GLU A 349 -13.14 6.48 -10.61
CA GLU A 349 -14.48 6.85 -10.15
C GLU A 349 -14.45 8.00 -9.12
N LEU A 350 -13.53 7.92 -8.16
CA LEU A 350 -13.37 8.94 -7.12
C LEU A 350 -12.86 10.28 -7.67
N LEU A 351 -11.89 10.26 -8.58
CA LEU A 351 -11.30 11.45 -9.18
C LEU A 351 -12.26 12.11 -10.19
N ASP A 352 -13.04 11.33 -10.92
CA ASP A 352 -14.07 11.79 -11.86
C ASP A 352 -15.26 12.40 -11.12
N GLY A 353 -15.62 11.84 -9.96
CA GLY A 353 -16.66 12.37 -9.06
C GLY A 353 -16.18 13.46 -8.09
N ALA A 354 -14.89 13.81 -8.10
CA ALA A 354 -14.36 14.87 -7.26
C ALA A 354 -14.77 16.23 -7.84
N GLN A 355 -15.47 17.04 -7.04
CA GLN A 355 -15.76 18.43 -7.38
C GLN A 355 -14.84 19.37 -6.59
N PRO A 356 -14.47 20.54 -7.14
CA PRO A 356 -13.69 21.51 -6.39
C PRO A 356 -14.47 21.97 -5.15
N ALA A 357 -13.90 21.83 -3.96
CA ALA A 357 -14.49 22.32 -2.71
C ALA A 357 -14.70 23.84 -2.81
N PRO A 358 -15.82 24.42 -2.34
CA PRO A 358 -16.06 25.86 -2.45
C PRO A 358 -14.86 26.64 -1.88
N THR A 359 -14.27 27.52 -2.68
CA THR A 359 -13.19 28.37 -2.21
C THR A 359 -13.76 29.30 -1.14
N THR A 360 -13.47 29.03 0.13
CA THR A 360 -13.64 30.04 1.17
C THR A 360 -12.72 31.20 0.81
N GLY A 361 -13.32 32.27 0.27
CA GLY A 361 -12.64 33.54 0.09
C GLY A 361 -12.14 34.05 1.45
N PRO A 362 -11.13 34.94 1.48
CA PRO A 362 -10.81 35.65 2.70
C PRO A 362 -12.09 36.30 3.25
N PRO A 363 -12.31 36.34 4.57
CA PRO A 363 -13.47 37.00 5.14
C PRO A 363 -13.51 38.42 4.56
N THR A 364 -14.62 38.73 3.89
CA THR A 364 -14.92 40.06 3.41
C THR A 364 -14.71 40.99 4.59
N ARG A 365 -13.73 41.91 4.49
CA ARG A 365 -13.54 42.95 5.51
C ARG A 365 -14.89 43.60 5.71
N MET A 366 -15.48 43.35 6.88
CA MET A 366 -16.69 44.02 7.31
C MET A 366 -16.36 45.50 7.28
N GLY A 367 -16.97 46.22 6.35
CA GLY A 367 -16.72 47.64 6.15
C GLY A 367 -16.93 48.36 7.46
N SER A 368 -15.91 49.10 7.89
CA SER A 368 -16.04 50.14 8.90
C SER A 368 -17.13 51.10 8.45
N ARG A 369 -18.32 50.99 9.06
CA ARG A 369 -19.27 52.10 9.04
C ARG A 369 -18.85 53.04 10.16
N THR A 370 -18.48 54.23 9.69
CA THR A 370 -18.38 55.54 10.35
C THR A 370 -19.15 55.71 11.63
#